data_AF-A0A7Y8EEC9-F1
#
_entry.id   AF-A0A7Y8EEC9-F1
#
_cell.length_a   1.000
_cell.length_b   1.000
_cell.length_c   1.000
_cell.angle_alpha   90.00
_cell.angle_beta   90.00
_cell.angle_gamma   90.00
#
_symmetry.space_group_name_H-M   'P 1'
#
loop_
_entity.id
_entity.type
_entity.pdbx_description
1 polymer ?
#
loop_
_entity_poly.entity_id
_entity_poly.type
_entity_poly.pdbx_seq_one_letter_code
_entity_poly.pdbx_strand_id
1 'polypeptide(L)' 'MVGKIEPRFGAEVYISEAGNICIKQEQDMRESPILIFHEQEVDSLIELLNQAKLDLAEERRVAEENDAN' A
#
# COMPACT_ATOMS: atom_id res chain seq x y z
N MET A 1 12.26 -13.94 11.88
CA MET A 1 11.25 -12.85 11.71
C MET A 1 11.79 -11.56 12.30
N VAL A 2 12.14 -10.59 11.45
CA VAL A 2 12.72 -9.30 11.87
C VAL A 2 11.61 -8.25 11.88
N GLY A 3 10.72 -8.30 12.88
CA GLY A 3 9.66 -7.30 13.06
C GLY A 3 8.41 -7.49 12.18
N LYS A 4 7.26 -7.12 12.76
CA LYS A 4 5.94 -7.10 12.11
C LYS A 4 5.30 -5.76 12.43
N ILE A 5 4.79 -5.08 11.41
CA ILE A 5 3.93 -3.90 11.60
C ILE A 5 2.51 -4.43 11.73
N GLU A 6 1.75 -3.96 12.73
CA GLU A 6 0.38 -4.42 12.94
C GLU A 6 -0.46 -4.21 11.66
N PRO A 7 -1.19 -5.24 11.19
CA PRO A 7 -2.00 -5.13 9.99
C PRO A 7 -3.11 -4.10 10.21
N ARG A 8 -3.18 -3.11 9.32
CA ARG A 8 -4.32 -2.20 9.21
C ARG A 8 -5.01 -2.44 7.88
N PHE A 9 -6.33 -2.49 7.89
CA PHE A 9 -7.17 -2.63 6.68
C PHE A 9 -6.93 -3.91 5.85
N GLY A 10 -6.59 -5.04 6.48
CA GLY A 10 -6.45 -6.33 5.80
C GLY A 10 -5.13 -6.55 5.05
N ALA A 11 -4.15 -5.65 5.22
CA ALA A 11 -2.80 -5.84 4.71
C ALA A 11 -1.83 -6.19 5.86
N GLU A 12 -1.06 -7.26 5.70
CA GLU A 12 0.02 -7.65 6.60
C GLU A 12 1.36 -7.17 6.04
N VAL A 13 2.12 -6.42 6.85
CA VAL A 13 3.43 -5.86 6.46
C VAL A 13 4.51 -6.41 7.40
N TYR A 14 5.56 -7.00 6.82
CA TYR A 14 6.65 -7.61 7.58
C TYR A 14 7.98 -7.50 6.85
N ILE A 15 9.09 -7.67 7.59
CA ILE A 15 10.43 -7.72 7.00
C ILE A 15 10.89 -9.19 6.97
N SER A 16 11.27 -9.65 5.79
CA SER A 16 11.80 -10.99 5.57
C SER A 16 13.20 -11.16 6.17
N GLU A 17 13.67 -12.40 6.29
CA GLU A 17 15.04 -12.68 6.78
C GLU A 17 16.13 -12.18 5.82
N ALA A 18 15.78 -11.97 4.55
CA ALA A 18 16.65 -11.36 3.56
C ALA A 18 16.68 -9.81 3.63
N GLY A 19 15.97 -9.19 4.59
CA GLY A 19 15.90 -7.74 4.75
C GLY A 19 14.90 -7.03 3.82
N ASN A 20 14.16 -7.77 2.98
CA ASN A 20 13.15 -7.18 2.10
C ASN A 20 11.86 -6.85 2.87
N ILE A 21 11.20 -5.77 2.48
CA ILE A 21 9.86 -5.41 2.96
C ILE A 21 8.83 -6.20 2.16
N CYS A 22 7.94 -6.89 2.85
CA CYS A 22 6.87 -7.69 2.26
C CYS A 22 5.51 -7.13 2.65
N ILE A 23 4.62 -6.99 1.66
CA ILE A 23 3.22 -6.59 1.85
C ILE A 23 2.34 -7.71 1.32
N LYS A 24 1.59 -8.35 2.21
CA LYS A 24 0.60 -9.36 1.87
C LYS A 24 -0.78 -8.74 2.02
N GLN A 25 -1.57 -8.75 0.95
CA GLN A 25 -2.94 -8.25 0.99
C GLN A 25 -3.90 -9.44 1.04
N GLU A 26 -4.68 -9.56 2.11
CA GLU A 26 -5.77 -10.54 2.14
C GLU A 26 -6.86 -10.09 1.16
N GLN A 27 -6.94 -10.78 0.03
CA GLN A 27 -8.11 -10.75 -0.85
C GLN A 27 -8.85 -12.08 -0.67
N ASP A 28 -10.16 -12.11 -0.90
CA ASP A 28 -11.01 -13.33 -0.93
C ASP A 28 -10.61 -14.35 -2.03
N MET A 29 -9.43 -14.18 -2.65
CA MET A 29 -8.84 -15.12 -3.58
C MET A 29 -8.11 -16.25 -2.85
N ARG A 30 -8.06 -17.43 -3.48
CA ARG A 30 -7.34 -18.61 -2.95
C ARG A 30 -5.85 -18.37 -2.70
N GLU A 31 -5.24 -17.39 -3.37
CA GLU A 31 -3.85 -16.99 -3.20
C GLU A 31 -3.79 -15.47 -3.01
N SER A 32 -3.26 -15.04 -1.86
CA SER A 32 -2.98 -13.63 -1.58
C SER A 32 -1.65 -13.24 -2.21
N PRO A 33 -1.61 -12.29 -3.15
CA PRO A 33 -0.34 -11.83 -3.70
C PRO A 33 0.51 -11.19 -2.60
N ILE A 34 1.80 -11.55 -2.57
CA ILE A 34 2.81 -10.93 -1.70
C ILE A 34 3.66 -10.03 -2.57
N LEU A 35 3.63 -8.74 -2.29
CA LEU A 35 4.54 -7.77 -2.88
C LEU A 35 5.83 -7.76 -2.06
N ILE A 36 6.97 -7.77 -2.75
CA ILE A 36 8.30 -7.81 -2.13
C ILE A 36 9.09 -6.62 -2.67
N PHE A 37 9.68 -5.85 -1.76
CA PHE A 37 10.46 -4.66 -2.07
C PHE A 37 11.84 -4.75 -1.43
N HIS A 38 12.86 -4.46 -2.21
CA HIS A 38 14.21 -4.26 -1.70
C HIS A 38 14.32 -2.90 -0.98
N GLU A 39 15.29 -2.77 -0.08
CA GLU A 39 15.52 -1.54 0.69
C GLU A 39 15.61 -0.29 -0.22
N GLN A 40 16.32 -0.41 -1.34
CA GLN A 40 16.49 0.66 -2.33
C GLN A 40 15.20 1.07 -3.06
N GLU A 41 14.14 0.26 -3.01
CA GLU A 41 12.85 0.52 -3.67
C GLU A 41 11.83 1.17 -2.72
N VAL A 42 12.14 1.23 -1.42
CA VAL A 42 11.20 1.69 -0.38
C VAL A 42 10.86 3.17 -0.56
N ASP A 43 11.86 4.01 -0.84
CA ASP A 43 11.64 5.44 -1.05
C ASP A 43 10.73 5.69 -2.26
N SER A 44 10.97 4.98 -3.37
CA SER A 44 10.12 5.05 -4.57
C SER A 44 8.70 4.55 -4.30
N LEU A 45 8.53 3.49 -3.49
CA LEU A 45 7.21 3.03 -3.06
C LEU A 45 6.47 4.12 -2.26
N ILE A 46 7.17 4.80 -1.34
CA ILE A 46 6.58 5.88 -0.54
C ILE A 46 6.13 7.04 -1.44
N GLU A 47 6.94 7.43 -2.42
CA GLU A 47 6.60 8.48 -3.38
C GLU A 47 5.33 8.12 -4.18
N LEU A 48 5.26 6.89 -4.71
CA LEU A 48 4.09 6.40 -5.45
C LEU A 48 2.82 6.38 -4.59
N LEU A 49 2.92 5.93 -3.34
CA LEU A 49 1.77 5.89 -2.43
C LEU A 49 1.28 7.29 -2.05
N ASN A 50 2.20 8.26 -1.91
CA ASN A 50 1.84 9.65 -1.68
C ASN A 50 1.15 10.27 -2.89
N GLN A 51 1.65 10.00 -4.11
CA GLN A 51 1.02 10.46 -5.34
C GLN A 51 -0.39 9.89 -5.48
N ALA A 52 -0.55 8.57 -5.28
CA ALA A 52 -1.86 7.92 -5.36
C ALA A 52 -2.87 8.49 -4.35
N LYS A 53 -2.41 8.89 -3.16
CA LYS A 53 -3.26 9.57 -2.17
C LYS A 53 -3.73 10.95 -2.64
N LEU A 54 -2.85 11.71 -3.28
CA LEU A 54 -3.18 13.04 -3.82
C LEU A 54 -4.20 12.90 -4.97
N ASP A 55 -3.96 11.96 -5.88
CA ASP A 55 -4.84 11.70 -7.01
C ASP A 55 -6.25 11.31 -6.54
N LEU A 56 -6.35 10.40 -5.56
CA LEU A 56 -7.63 10.00 -4.96
C LEU A 56 -8.36 11.16 -4.27
N ALA A 57 -7.62 12.06 -3.62
CA ALA A 57 -8.22 13.23 -2.97
C ALA A 57 -8.77 14.23 -4.01
N GLU A 58 -8.04 14.42 -5.11
CA GLU A 58 -8.49 15.29 -6.21
C GLU A 58 -9.71 14.70 -6.92
N GLU A 59 -9.72 13.41 -7.21
CA GLU A 59 -10.89 12.72 -7.79
C GLU A 59 -12.15 12.90 -6.93
N ARG A 60 -12.01 12.78 -5.60
CA ARG A 60 -13.12 13.03 -4.67
C ARG A 60 -13.60 14.47 -4.70
N ARG A 61 -12.66 15.44 -4.72
CA ARG A 61 -13.00 16.87 -4.79
C ARG A 61 -13.76 17.20 -6.08
N VAL A 62 -13.32 16.66 -7.21
CA VAL A 62 -13.99 16.85 -8.51
C VAL A 62 -15.37 16.20 -8.53
N ALA A 63 -15.54 15.01 -7.93
CA ALA A 63 -16.85 14.36 -7.82
C ALA A 63 -17.83 15.18 -6.96
N GLU A 64 -17.38 15.72 -5.83
CA GLU A 64 -18.19 16.58 -4.95
C GLU A 64 -18.57 17.91 -5.61
N GLU A 65 -17.67 18.52 -6.39
CA GLU A 65 -17.96 19.75 -7.15
C GLU A 65 -18.96 19.51 -8.30
N ASN A 66 -18.94 18.34 -8.93
CA ASN A 66 -19.90 17.99 -9.99
C ASN A 66 -21.29 17.61 -9.46
N ASP A 67 -21.40 16.99 -8.29
CA ASP A 67 -22.69 16.68 -7.65
C ASP A 67 -23.37 17.93 -7.06
N ALA A 68 -22.61 18.99 -6.78
CA ALA A 68 -23.10 20.24 -6.21
C ALA A 68 -23.54 21.29 -7.25
N ASN A 69 -23.37 21.02 -8.54
CA ASN A 69 -23.67 21.92 -9.67
C ASN A 69 -24.81 21.37 -10.55
#